data_AF-A0A418RLX2-F1
#
_entry.id   AF-A0A418RLX2-F1
#
_cell.length_a   1.000
_cell.length_b   1.000
_cell.length_c   1.000
_cell.angle_alpha   90.00
_cell.angle_beta   90.00
_cell.angle_gamma   90.00
#
_symmetry.space_group_name_H-M   'P 1'
#
loop_
_entity.id
_entity.type
_entity.pdbx_description
1 polymer ?
#
loop_
_entity_poly.entity_id
_entity_poly.type
_entity_poly.pdbx_seq_one_letter_code
_entity_poly.pdbx_strand_id
1 'polypeptide(L)' 'MTQHQIIVKLAKKRWISPLDAFLNGGGMKLSTRVGELRKSGYTILSKWHKSKEYKLYKCVGVPK' A
#
# COMPACT_ATOMS: atom_id res chain seq x y z
N MET A 1 7.37 -14.28 4.67
CA MET A 1 7.06 -12.95 4.09
C MET A 1 6.39 -12.11 5.15
N THR A 2 6.88 -10.90 5.43
CA THR A 2 6.20 -9.97 6.33
C THR A 2 5.04 -9.26 5.61
N GLN A 3 4.04 -8.84 6.37
CA GLN A 3 2.88 -8.10 5.86
C GLN A 3 3.28 -6.88 5.00
N HIS A 4 4.34 -6.16 5.36
CA HIS A 4 4.88 -5.06 4.56
C HIS A 4 5.36 -5.50 3.19
N GLN A 5 6.07 -6.63 3.09
CA GLN A 5 6.55 -7.13 1.79
C GLN A 5 5.38 -7.55 0.89
N ILE A 6 4.32 -8.13 1.45
CA ILE A 6 3.12 -8.49 0.69
C ILE A 6 2.45 -7.23 0.14
N ILE A 7 2.26 -6.21 0.98
CA ILE A 7 1.69 -4.92 0.59
C ILE A 7 2.52 -4.28 -0.53
N VAL A 8 3.86 -4.25 -0.40
CA VAL A 8 4.74 -3.70 -1.44
C VAL A 8 4.64 -4.49 -2.74
N LYS A 9 4.64 -5.83 -2.67
CA LYS A 9 4.53 -6.70 -3.85
C LYS A 9 3.22 -6.47 -4.60
N LEU A 10 2.10 -6.31 -3.88
CA LEU A 10 0.80 -6.02 -4.47
C LEU A 10 0.73 -4.59 -5.00
N ALA A 11 1.21 -3.61 -4.22
CA ALA A 11 1.23 -2.20 -4.59
C ALA A 11 2.13 -1.92 -5.80
N LYS A 12 3.17 -2.74 -6.04
CA LYS A 12 3.97 -2.68 -7.28
C LYS A 12 3.17 -3.12 -8.51
N LYS A 13 2.36 -4.18 -8.38
CA LYS A 13 1.58 -4.73 -9.50
C LYS A 13 0.36 -3.88 -9.83
N ARG A 14 -0.38 -3.44 -8.82
CA ARG A 14 -1.66 -2.73 -8.98
C ARG A 14 -1.89 -1.70 -7.89
N TRP A 15 -2.89 -0.86 -8.11
CA TRP A 15 -3.44 -0.02 -7.05
C TRP A 15 -4.12 -0.92 -6.02
N ILE A 16 -3.68 -0.84 -4.76
CA ILE A 16 -4.23 -1.61 -3.66
C ILE A 16 -5.22 -0.77 -2.87
N SER A 17 -6.37 -1.37 -2.57
CA SER A 17 -7.38 -0.83 -1.66
C SER A 17 -7.05 -1.22 -0.21
N PRO A 18 -7.60 -0.52 0.79
CA PRO A 18 -7.53 -0.96 2.19
C PRO A 18 -8.03 -2.39 2.37
N LEU A 19 -9.10 -2.75 1.65
CA LEU A 19 -9.66 -4.09 1.63
C LEU A 19 -8.70 -5.13 1.02
N ASP A 20 -8.01 -4.79 -0.07
CA ASP A 20 -7.04 -5.68 -0.73
C ASP A 20 -5.85 -5.97 0.20
N ALA A 21 -5.38 -4.94 0.90
CA ALA A 21 -4.33 -5.07 1.90
C ALA A 21 -4.78 -5.82 3.16
N PHE A 22 -6.05 -5.68 3.55
CA PHE A 22 -6.63 -6.46 4.64
C PHE A 22 -6.73 -7.95 4.26
N LEU A 23 -7.26 -8.26 3.08
CA LEU A 23 -7.44 -9.63 2.60
C LEU A 23 -6.12 -10.36 2.36
N ASN A 24 -5.11 -9.68 1.79
CA ASN A 24 -3.84 -10.33 1.44
C ASN A 24 -2.75 -10.19 2.50
N GLY A 25 -2.81 -9.13 3.32
CA GLY A 25 -1.80 -8.81 4.32
C GLY A 25 -2.26 -8.94 5.77
N GLY A 26 -3.55 -9.18 6.04
CA GLY A 26 -4.10 -9.25 7.40
C GLY A 26 -4.09 -7.92 8.16
N GLY A 27 -3.76 -6.81 7.49
CA GLY A 27 -3.45 -5.54 8.13
C GLY A 27 -4.60 -4.54 8.12
N MET A 28 -5.22 -4.28 9.27
CA MET A 28 -6.26 -3.25 9.42
C MET A 28 -5.79 -1.80 9.16
N LYS A 29 -4.48 -1.51 9.23
CA LYS A 29 -3.93 -0.14 9.12
C LYS A 29 -3.01 0.04 7.91
N LEU A 30 -3.57 -0.06 6.69
CA LEU A 30 -2.81 0.16 5.45
C LEU A 30 -2.12 1.53 5.43
N SER A 31 -2.79 2.60 5.86
CA SER A 31 -2.23 3.96 5.89
C SER A 31 -0.97 4.06 6.76
N THR A 32 -0.95 3.41 7.93
CA THR A 32 0.22 3.37 8.82
C THR A 32 1.38 2.63 8.15
N ARG A 33 1.08 1.46 7.55
CA ARG A 33 2.07 0.64 6.84
C ARG A 33 2.67 1.36 5.64
N VAL A 34 1.85 2.10 4.88
CA VAL A 34 2.31 2.97 3.79
C VAL A 34 3.20 4.10 4.31
N GLY A 35 2.89 4.67 5.47
CA GLY A 35 3.72 5.68 6.13
C GLY A 35 5.10 5.14 6.52
N GLU A 36 5.16 3.94 7.10
CA GLU A 36 6.42 3.25 7.40
C GLU A 36 7.22 2.95 6.13
N LEU A 37 6.56 2.49 5.07
CA LEU A 37 7.21 2.24 3.79
C LEU A 37 7.79 3.53 3.17
N ARG A 38 7.06 4.65 3.25
CA ARG A 38 7.58 5.96 2.83
C ARG A 38 8.80 6.37 3.65
N LYS A 39 8.77 6.19 4.97
CA LYS A 39 9.94 6.43 5.84
C LYS A 39 11.11 5.53 5.50
N SER A 40 10.83 4.29 5.11
CA SER A 40 11.83 3.31 4.70
C SER A 40 12.39 3.58 3.28
N GLY A 41 11.95 4.64 2.60
CA GLY A 41 12.46 5.08 1.30
C GLY A 41 11.66 4.59 0.09
N TYR A 42 10.51 3.93 0.30
CA TYR A 42 9.64 3.53 -0.80
C TYR A 42 8.81 4.73 -1.31
N THR A 43 8.75 4.88 -2.63
CA THR A 43 7.91 5.90 -3.26
C THR A 43 6.51 5.32 -3.52
N ILE A 44 5.56 5.66 -2.66
CA ILE A 44 4.17 5.22 -2.75
C ILE A 44 3.27 6.37 -3.17
N LEU A 45 2.60 6.22 -4.30
CA LEU A 45 1.52 7.10 -4.77
C LEU A 45 0.20 6.75 -4.09
N SER A 46 -0.63 7.77 -3.87
CA SER A 46 -1.99 7.61 -3.37
C SER A 46 -2.97 8.30 -4.30
N LYS A 47 -4.09 7.65 -4.63
CA LYS A 47 -5.20 8.24 -5.37
C LYS A 47 -6.52 7.95 -4.67
N TRP A 48 -7.54 8.77 -4.87
CA TRP A 48 -8.87 8.47 -4.37
C TRP A 48 -9.57 7.44 -5.25
N HIS A 49 -10.32 6.53 -4.63
CA HIS A 49 -11.24 5.64 -5.36
C HIS A 49 -12.37 6.48 -5.98
N LYS A 50 -13.01 5.96 -7.04
CA LYS A 50 -14.05 6.68 -7.80
C LYS A 50 -15.23 7.07 -6.91
N SER A 51 -15.55 6.24 -5.91
CA SER A 51 -16.58 6.51 -4.89
C SER A 51 -16.17 7.53 -3.82
N LYS A 52 -14.91 8.01 -3.81
CA LYS A 52 -14.31 8.87 -2.77
C LYS A 52 -14.34 8.31 -1.33
N GLU A 53 -14.81 7.09 -1.11
CA GLU A 53 -14.88 6.45 0.21
C GLU A 53 -13.51 6.04 0.78
N TYR A 54 -12.55 5.70 -0.10
CA TYR A 54 -11.23 5.25 0.34
C TYR A 54 -10.11 5.66 -0.62
N LYS A 55 -8.88 5.68 -0.09
CA LYS A 55 -7.66 5.91 -0.85
C LYS A 55 -7.05 4.59 -1.31
N LEU A 56 -6.63 4.59 -2.56
CA LEU A 56 -5.86 3.54 -3.21
C LEU A 56 -4.37 3.91 -3.15
N TYR A 57 -3.52 2.91 -3.00
CA TYR A 57 -2.07 3.11 -2.94
C TYR A 57 -1.36 2.30 -4.02
N LYS A 58 -0.27 2.83 -4.58
CA LYS A 58 0.57 2.12 -5.56
C LYS A 58 2.03 2.43 -5.29
N CYS A 59 2.87 1.39 -5.28
CA CYS A 59 4.31 1.52 -5.11
C CYS A 59 4.95 1.72 -6.49
N VAL A 60 5.68 2.82 -6.66
CA VAL A 60 6.33 3.20 -7.93
C VAL A 60 7.85 3.16 -7.82
N GLY A 61 8.39 3.50 -6.65
CA GLY A 61 9.84 3.44 -6.39
C GLY A 61 10.16 2.57 -5.19
N VAL A 62 11.28 1.86 -5.26
CA VAL A 62 11.89 1.14 -4.14
C VAL A 62 13.07 1.94 -3.58
N PRO A 63 13.35 1.84 -2.27
CA PRO A 63 14.58 2.37 -1.72
C PRO A 63 15.77 1.72 -2.44
N LYS A 64 16.75 2.56 -2.76
CA LYS A 64 17.99 2.18 -3.44
C LYS A 64 18.95 1.52 -2.46
#